data_AF-A0AAV1CQ66-F1
#
_entry.id   AF-A0AAV1CQ66-F1
#
_cell.length_a   1.000
_cell.length_b   1.000
_cell.length_c   1.000
_cell.angle_alpha   90.00
_cell.angle_beta   90.00
_cell.angle_gamma   90.00
#
_symmetry.space_group_name_H-M   'P 1'
#
loop_
_entity.id
_entity.type
_entity.pdbx_description
1 polymer ?
#
loop_
_entity_poly.entity_id
_entity_poly.type
_entity_poly.pdbx_seq_one_letter_code
_entity_poly.pdbx_strand_id
1 'polypeptide(L)'
;MDDILLPDIQTAGGPHEVVEEKNNSSRRSGLSLAVGQSIPTNCHPVTPETKPLSHLEVSQKLKDLLGYTLEVKQSEIPHKDAGKGVFIDGEADVGTVIAFYPGVVYSPAHYRYIPGYPRIDAQNSYLITRYDGTIINAQPWGIGGESRVIWNGSGVSEPMPNVEGTDKGSDKIWKMLSKPLDGTGAIKGEILERRNPLALAHYANHPARDMIPNVMVCPYDFPLTEKDMRTYIPNISFGDGEEVKMRRFGSFWFKSWKSGSAGSNIPILKSLVLVATRSLCDEELYLNYRLSNSKQRPSWYTPVDEEEDRRRWS
;
A
#
# COMPACT_ATOMS: atom_id res chain seq x y z
N MET A 1 6.43 9.12 -13.45
CA MET A 1 6.99 7.76 -13.26
C MET A 1 7.25 7.09 -14.59
N ASP A 2 6.34 7.17 -15.57
CA ASP A 2 6.59 6.62 -16.90
C ASP A 2 7.83 7.21 -17.58
N ASP A 3 8.03 8.53 -17.51
CA ASP A 3 9.23 9.19 -18.04
C ASP A 3 10.55 8.67 -17.44
N ILE A 4 10.47 8.11 -16.23
CA ILE A 4 11.61 7.55 -15.49
C ILE A 4 11.81 6.07 -15.86
N LEU A 5 10.71 5.31 -15.92
CA LEU A 5 10.73 3.85 -15.88
C LEU A 5 10.48 3.19 -17.23
N LEU A 6 9.78 3.83 -18.16
CA LEU A 6 9.52 3.24 -19.48
C LEU A 6 10.73 3.46 -20.41
N PRO A 7 11.09 2.46 -21.24
CA PRO A 7 12.06 2.63 -22.31
C PRO A 7 11.68 3.81 -23.22
N ASP A 8 12.66 4.58 -23.67
CA ASP A 8 12.39 5.63 -24.65
C ASP A 8 11.97 4.93 -25.95
N ILE A 9 10.80 5.29 -26.50
CA ILE A 9 10.34 4.76 -27.78
C ILE A 9 11.27 5.34 -28.85
N GLN A 10 12.40 4.69 -29.10
CA GLN A 10 13.18 4.95 -30.31
C GLN A 10 12.36 4.42 -31.49
N THR A 11 12.03 5.33 -32.41
CA THR A 11 11.53 5.09 -33.76
C THR A 11 12.04 3.77 -34.33
N ALA A 12 11.18 2.74 -34.32
CA ALA A 12 11.32 1.58 -35.19
C ALA A 12 10.96 1.99 -36.63
N GLY A 13 11.84 2.79 -37.23
CA GLY A 13 11.80 3.20 -38.62
C GLY A 13 13.17 2.96 -39.25
N GLY A 14 13.37 1.75 -39.79
CA GLY A 14 14.56 1.32 -40.54
C GLY A 14 14.29 -0.03 -41.20
N PRO A 15 14.77 -0.27 -42.43
CA PRO A 15 13.95 -0.74 -43.54
C PRO A 15 13.65 -2.24 -43.55
N HIS A 16 12.51 -2.57 -44.15
CA HIS A 16 12.11 -3.91 -44.60
C HIS A 16 13.28 -4.70 -45.20
N GLU A 17 13.73 -5.74 -44.50
CA GLU A 17 14.30 -6.92 -45.15
C GLU A 17 13.29 -8.06 -45.07
N VAL A 18 12.66 -8.30 -46.23
CA VAL A 18 11.88 -9.49 -46.51
C VAL A 18 12.87 -10.65 -46.59
N VAL A 19 12.87 -11.55 -45.61
CA VAL A 19 13.57 -12.83 -45.72
C VAL A 19 12.54 -13.91 -46.05
N GLU A 20 12.67 -14.39 -47.28
CA GLU A 20 11.83 -15.40 -47.92
C GLU A 20 11.78 -16.74 -47.17
N GLU A 21 10.58 -17.30 -47.07
CA GLU A 21 10.33 -18.68 -46.66
C GLU A 21 10.97 -19.68 -47.64
N LYS A 22 11.98 -20.43 -47.18
CA LYS A 22 12.41 -21.65 -47.85
C LYS A 22 11.68 -22.86 -47.26
N ASN A 23 10.64 -23.26 -47.97
CA ASN A 23 10.01 -24.57 -47.91
C ASN A 23 11.06 -25.68 -48.06
N ASN A 24 11.16 -26.56 -47.06
CA ASN A 24 11.78 -27.87 -47.25
C ASN A 24 10.91 -28.95 -46.60
N SER A 25 10.16 -29.64 -47.44
CA SER A 25 9.38 -30.82 -47.13
C SER A 25 10.29 -32.02 -46.86
N SER A 26 10.12 -32.70 -45.71
CA SER A 26 10.52 -34.10 -45.57
C SER A 26 9.45 -34.91 -44.82
N ARG A 27 9.41 -36.21 -45.14
CA ARG A 27 8.26 -37.11 -45.13
C ARG A 27 7.84 -37.64 -43.76
N ARG A 28 6.52 -37.85 -43.66
CA ARG A 28 5.73 -38.78 -42.81
C ARG A 28 6.45 -40.00 -42.21
N SER A 29 6.22 -40.23 -40.92
CA SER A 29 5.87 -41.50 -40.22
C SER A 29 5.80 -41.17 -38.71
N GLY A 30 4.92 -41.66 -37.85
CA GLY A 30 3.77 -42.54 -37.87
C GLY A 30 3.21 -42.56 -36.43
N LEU A 31 1.89 -42.66 -36.30
CA LEU A 31 1.13 -43.07 -35.09
C LEU A 31 1.71 -42.70 -33.70
N SER A 32 1.21 -41.62 -33.11
CA SER A 32 1.20 -41.47 -31.66
C SER A 32 -0.17 -40.94 -31.18
N LEU A 33 -0.61 -41.60 -30.12
CA LEU A 33 -1.92 -41.56 -29.47
C LEU A 33 -2.28 -40.13 -28.99
N ALA A 34 -3.41 -39.58 -29.44
CA ALA A 34 -3.90 -38.29 -28.98
C ALA A 34 -4.52 -38.42 -27.56
N VAL A 35 -3.75 -38.01 -26.55
CA VAL A 35 -4.24 -37.73 -25.19
C VAL A 35 -4.12 -36.22 -24.96
N GLY A 36 -5.25 -35.59 -24.63
CA GLY A 36 -5.32 -34.32 -23.90
C GLY A 36 -4.63 -33.12 -24.54
N GLN A 37 -5.38 -32.35 -25.32
CA GLN A 37 -5.02 -31.00 -25.74
C GLN A 37 -4.96 -30.09 -24.50
N SER A 38 -3.77 -29.88 -23.93
CA SER A 38 -3.54 -28.76 -23.02
C SER A 38 -3.39 -27.49 -23.86
N ILE A 39 -4.39 -26.61 -23.75
CA ILE A 39 -4.29 -25.23 -24.20
C ILE A 39 -3.14 -24.59 -23.41
N PRO A 40 -2.12 -23.98 -24.03
CA PRO A 40 -1.18 -23.18 -23.28
C PRO A 40 -1.92 -21.92 -22.80
N THR A 41 -2.26 -21.88 -21.52
CA THR A 41 -2.62 -20.67 -20.81
C THR A 41 -1.39 -19.77 -20.75
N ASN A 42 -1.16 -19.00 -21.80
CA ASN A 42 -0.28 -17.83 -21.75
C ASN A 42 -1.11 -16.60 -22.13
N CYS A 43 -1.87 -16.12 -21.15
CA CYS A 43 -2.46 -14.78 -21.17
C CYS A 43 -1.83 -14.00 -20.03
N HIS A 44 -0.51 -13.81 -20.08
CA HIS A 44 0.11 -12.76 -19.29
C HIS A 44 -0.33 -11.42 -19.89
N PRO A 45 -0.92 -10.51 -19.10
CA PRO A 45 -1.11 -9.15 -19.56
C PRO A 45 0.28 -8.59 -19.89
N VAL A 46 0.47 -8.22 -21.16
CA VAL A 46 1.71 -7.63 -21.69
C VAL A 46 1.90 -6.29 -20.97
N THR A 47 2.59 -6.33 -19.84
CA THR A 47 2.98 -5.14 -19.09
C THR A 47 4.32 -4.70 -19.67
N PRO A 48 4.50 -3.42 -20.04
CA PRO A 48 5.76 -2.96 -20.58
C PRO A 48 6.90 -3.25 -19.62
N GLU A 49 8.00 -3.80 -20.14
CA GLU A 49 9.23 -3.92 -19.37
C GLU A 49 9.72 -2.52 -18.97
N THR A 50 10.15 -2.36 -17.72
CA THR A 50 10.76 -1.10 -17.25
C THR A 50 12.25 -1.11 -17.44
N LYS A 51 12.84 0.07 -17.61
CA LYS A 51 14.28 0.31 -17.48
C LYS A 51 14.81 -0.38 -16.20
N PRO A 52 15.97 -1.07 -16.26
CA PRO A 52 16.56 -1.80 -15.13
C PRO A 52 17.26 -0.84 -14.16
N LEU A 53 16.53 0.15 -13.65
CA LEU A 53 17.00 1.12 -12.67
C LEU A 53 16.87 0.54 -11.25
N SER A 54 17.88 0.77 -10.42
CA SER A 54 17.85 0.53 -8.98
C SER A 54 16.88 1.48 -8.27
N HIS A 55 16.47 1.16 -7.04
CA HIS A 55 15.66 2.06 -6.22
C HIS A 55 16.29 3.46 -6.07
N LEU A 56 17.62 3.53 -5.90
CA LEU A 56 18.34 4.79 -5.75
C LEU A 56 18.28 5.64 -7.04
N GLU A 57 18.46 5.02 -8.21
CA GLU A 57 18.36 5.73 -9.49
C GLU A 57 16.94 6.23 -9.75
N VAL A 58 15.92 5.46 -9.40
CA VAL A 58 14.51 5.89 -9.47
C VAL A 58 14.27 7.07 -8.54
N SER A 59 14.78 7.00 -7.30
CA SER A 59 14.70 8.07 -6.31
C SER A 59 15.33 9.36 -6.82
N GLN A 60 16.56 9.29 -7.36
CA GLN A 60 17.26 10.45 -7.89
C GLN A 60 16.53 11.05 -9.10
N LYS A 61 16.09 10.22 -10.06
CA LYS A 61 15.33 10.71 -11.22
C LYS A 61 13.99 11.33 -10.82
N LEU A 62 13.36 10.83 -9.76
CA LEU A 62 12.13 11.43 -9.25
C LEU A 62 12.42 12.79 -8.59
N LYS A 63 13.51 12.91 -7.84
CA LYS A 63 13.99 14.18 -7.30
C LYS A 63 14.23 15.20 -8.40
N ASP A 64 14.91 14.81 -9.48
CA ASP A 64 15.18 15.67 -10.62
C ASP A 64 13.89 16.16 -11.30
N LEU A 65 12.81 15.37 -11.26
CA LEU A 65 11.51 15.68 -11.86
C LEU A 65 10.59 16.52 -10.96
N LEU A 66 10.50 16.18 -9.67
CA LEU A 66 9.55 16.78 -8.73
C LEU A 66 10.17 17.87 -7.85
N GLY A 67 11.51 17.96 -7.80
CA GLY A 67 12.25 18.80 -6.87
C GLY A 67 12.54 18.12 -5.52
N TYR A 68 11.96 16.94 -5.25
CA TYR A 68 12.19 16.20 -4.01
C TYR A 68 12.05 14.68 -4.17
N THR A 69 12.62 13.96 -3.21
CA THR A 69 12.38 12.54 -2.96
C THR A 69 12.24 12.27 -1.46
N LEU A 70 12.05 11.01 -1.06
CA LEU A 70 11.96 10.61 0.35
C LEU A 70 13.06 9.62 0.71
N GLU A 71 13.51 9.71 1.95
CA GLU A 71 14.50 8.80 2.52
C GLU A 71 14.12 8.41 3.95
N VAL A 72 14.34 7.14 4.31
CA VAL A 72 14.13 6.67 5.69
C VAL A 72 15.45 6.75 6.46
N LYS A 73 15.50 7.56 7.51
CA LYS A 73 16.67 7.74 8.39
C LYS A 73 16.29 7.50 9.85
N GLN A 74 17.28 7.56 10.74
CA GLN A 74 17.02 7.62 12.18
C GLN A 74 16.22 8.90 12.49
N SER A 75 15.12 8.79 13.22
CA SER A 75 14.27 9.94 13.57
C SER A 75 15.02 10.95 14.45
N GLU A 76 14.73 12.24 14.28
CA GLU A 76 15.24 13.33 15.10
C GLU A 76 14.46 13.49 16.42
N ILE A 77 13.33 12.80 16.56
CA ILE A 77 12.54 12.81 17.79
C ILE A 77 13.39 12.26 18.95
N PRO A 78 13.55 13.03 20.06
CA PRO A 78 14.39 12.63 21.20
C PRO A 78 13.67 11.60 22.09
N HIS A 79 13.32 10.44 21.54
CA HIS A 79 12.68 9.34 22.23
C HIS A 79 13.23 8.00 21.75
N LYS A 80 13.55 7.10 22.69
CA LYS A 80 14.13 5.78 22.40
C LYS A 80 13.28 4.91 21.47
N ASP A 81 11.97 5.10 21.51
CA ASP A 81 11.01 4.32 20.71
C ASP A 81 10.63 5.02 19.39
N ALA A 82 11.23 6.18 19.06
CA ALA A 82 10.94 6.88 17.80
C ALA A 82 11.45 6.11 16.57
N GLY A 83 12.51 5.31 16.73
CA GLY A 83 13.03 4.45 15.67
C GLY A 83 13.39 5.24 14.41
N LYS A 84 12.90 4.78 13.26
CA LYS A 84 13.15 5.43 11.96
C LYS A 84 12.05 6.46 11.66
N GLY A 85 12.44 7.53 10.98
CA GLY A 85 11.55 8.54 10.40
C GLY A 85 11.72 8.62 8.89
N VAL A 86 10.76 9.24 8.21
CA VAL A 86 10.88 9.59 6.78
C VAL A 86 11.19 11.07 6.64
N PHE A 87 12.14 11.38 5.77
CA PHE A 87 12.65 12.71 5.51
C PHE A 87 12.36 13.05 4.05
N ILE A 88 12.02 14.31 3.80
CA ILE A 88 12.08 14.87 2.45
C ILE A 88 13.53 15.26 2.16
N ASP A 89 13.98 14.97 0.94
CA ASP A 89 15.26 15.42 0.39
C ASP A 89 14.96 16.24 -0.87
N GLY A 90 15.11 17.56 -0.78
CA GLY A 90 14.61 18.57 -1.70
C GLY A 90 13.53 19.46 -1.10
N GLU A 91 12.79 20.15 -1.97
CA GLU A 91 11.81 21.16 -1.59
C GLU A 91 10.40 20.79 -2.10
N ALA A 92 9.38 21.11 -1.30
CA ALA A 92 7.98 20.96 -1.70
C ALA A 92 7.11 22.09 -1.15
N ASP A 93 6.22 22.61 -1.99
CA ASP A 93 5.27 23.66 -1.60
C ASP A 93 4.12 23.13 -0.74
N VAL A 94 3.49 24.03 0.01
CA VAL A 94 2.25 23.74 0.74
C VAL A 94 1.18 23.16 -0.19
N GLY A 95 0.47 22.12 0.26
CA GLY A 95 -0.54 21.43 -0.54
C GLY A 95 0.00 20.36 -1.49
N THR A 96 1.32 20.19 -1.59
CA THR A 96 1.93 19.13 -2.41
C THR A 96 1.69 17.75 -1.80
N VAL A 97 1.42 16.75 -2.65
CA VAL A 97 1.34 15.34 -2.23
C VAL A 97 2.74 14.78 -2.01
N ILE A 98 3.11 14.55 -0.76
CA ILE A 98 4.47 14.17 -0.37
C ILE A 98 4.68 12.66 -0.43
N ALA A 99 3.73 11.87 0.04
CA ALA A 99 3.90 10.42 0.18
C ALA A 99 2.58 9.66 0.04
N PHE A 100 2.66 8.39 -0.37
CA PHE A 100 1.57 7.43 -0.33
C PHE A 100 1.67 6.58 0.93
N TYR A 101 0.54 6.28 1.56
CA TYR A 101 0.43 5.24 2.58
C TYR A 101 0.22 3.90 1.90
N PRO A 102 1.27 3.07 1.76
CA PRO A 102 1.19 1.88 0.95
C PRO A 102 0.51 0.76 1.72
N GLY A 103 0.31 -0.38 1.07
CA GLY A 103 -0.01 -1.61 1.77
C GLY A 103 -1.32 -2.27 1.36
N VAL A 104 -1.76 -3.21 2.19
CA VAL A 104 -2.99 -3.97 1.97
C VAL A 104 -4.18 -3.22 2.55
N VAL A 105 -5.20 -3.03 1.74
CA VAL A 105 -6.41 -2.26 2.04
C VAL A 105 -7.54 -3.21 2.43
N TYR A 106 -8.05 -3.05 3.63
CA TYR A 106 -9.14 -3.85 4.20
C TYR A 106 -10.37 -2.97 4.37
N SER A 107 -11.46 -3.33 3.68
CA SER A 107 -12.77 -2.79 3.99
C SER A 107 -13.26 -3.31 5.36
N PRO A 108 -14.26 -2.70 6.00
CA PRO A 108 -14.84 -3.21 7.25
C PRO A 108 -15.32 -4.66 7.17
N ALA A 109 -15.65 -5.15 5.97
CA ALA A 109 -16.01 -6.56 5.74
C ALA A 109 -14.86 -7.54 5.97
N HIS A 110 -13.62 -7.07 5.86
CA HIS A 110 -12.42 -7.89 5.86
C HIS A 110 -11.56 -7.73 7.12
N TYR A 111 -12.04 -7.04 8.16
CA TYR A 111 -11.28 -6.84 9.40
C TYR A 111 -10.77 -8.14 10.05
N ARG A 112 -11.55 -9.23 9.95
CA ARG A 112 -11.18 -10.54 10.52
C ARG A 112 -9.95 -11.20 9.86
N TYR A 113 -9.56 -10.71 8.69
CA TYR A 113 -8.39 -11.18 7.94
C TYR A 113 -7.14 -10.33 8.19
N ILE A 114 -7.27 -9.22 8.92
CA ILE A 114 -6.11 -8.42 9.30
C ILE A 114 -5.26 -9.24 10.29
N PRO A 115 -3.94 -9.39 10.05
CA PRO A 115 -3.05 -10.09 10.98
C PRO A 115 -3.16 -9.53 12.40
N GLY A 116 -3.24 -10.44 13.39
CA GLY A 116 -3.39 -10.07 14.79
C GLY A 116 -4.82 -9.79 15.25
N TYR A 117 -5.84 -9.90 14.37
CA TYR A 117 -7.24 -9.66 14.75
C TYR A 117 -7.69 -10.53 15.95
N PRO A 118 -8.41 -9.95 16.94
CA PRO A 118 -8.93 -8.57 16.98
C PRO A 118 -7.94 -7.50 17.47
N ARG A 119 -6.77 -7.89 17.98
CA ARG A 119 -5.72 -6.99 18.51
C ARG A 119 -4.71 -6.63 17.43
N ILE A 120 -5.21 -6.09 16.33
CA ILE A 120 -4.42 -5.79 15.14
C ILE A 120 -3.29 -4.78 15.41
N ASP A 121 -3.43 -3.94 16.44
CA ASP A 121 -2.48 -2.90 16.85
C ASP A 121 -1.36 -3.40 17.76
N ALA A 122 -1.47 -4.60 18.34
CA ALA A 122 -0.53 -5.06 19.37
C ALA A 122 0.91 -5.29 18.87
N GLN A 123 1.06 -5.62 17.58
CA GLN A 123 2.36 -5.91 16.95
C GLN A 123 2.53 -5.19 15.61
N ASN A 124 1.62 -4.27 15.27
CA ASN A 124 1.63 -3.56 14.00
C ASN A 124 1.36 -2.08 14.21
N SER A 125 2.43 -1.29 14.16
CA SER A 125 2.40 0.17 14.25
C SER A 125 2.09 0.86 12.92
N TYR A 126 1.97 0.09 11.83
CA TYR A 126 1.81 0.59 10.45
C TYR A 126 0.38 0.39 9.93
N LEU A 127 -0.60 0.52 10.83
CA LEU A 127 -2.02 0.54 10.52
C LEU A 127 -2.54 1.97 10.53
N ILE A 128 -3.32 2.32 9.52
CA ILE A 128 -4.05 3.59 9.48
C ILE A 128 -5.50 3.37 9.07
N THR A 129 -6.42 4.14 9.65
CA THR A 129 -7.85 4.03 9.39
C THR A 129 -8.37 5.30 8.73
N ARG A 130 -9.09 5.12 7.61
CA ARG A 130 -9.84 6.16 6.90
C ARG A 130 -11.17 6.45 7.60
N TYR A 131 -11.76 7.62 7.31
CA TYR A 131 -13.07 7.99 7.84
C TYR A 131 -14.21 7.04 7.45
N ASP A 132 -14.11 6.40 6.28
CA ASP A 132 -15.07 5.40 5.81
C ASP A 132 -14.91 4.01 6.48
N GLY A 133 -13.97 3.88 7.42
CA GLY A 133 -13.67 2.60 8.09
C GLY A 133 -12.75 1.69 7.30
N THR A 134 -12.17 2.14 6.20
CA THR A 134 -11.14 1.35 5.52
C THR A 134 -9.84 1.38 6.31
N ILE A 135 -9.20 0.23 6.52
CA ILE A 135 -7.90 0.10 7.18
C ILE A 135 -6.84 -0.20 6.13
N ILE A 136 -5.70 0.50 6.18
CA ILE A 136 -4.54 0.19 5.36
C ILE A 136 -3.44 -0.35 6.27
N ASN A 137 -2.89 -1.52 5.91
CA ASN A 137 -1.76 -2.16 6.58
C ASN A 137 -0.50 -2.03 5.73
N ALA A 138 0.40 -1.13 6.12
CA ALA A 138 1.67 -0.91 5.43
C ALA A 138 2.80 -1.83 5.90
N GLN A 139 2.65 -2.60 6.98
CA GLN A 139 3.72 -3.47 7.50
C GLN A 139 4.29 -4.44 6.45
N PRO A 140 3.49 -5.11 5.60
CA PRO A 140 4.03 -5.98 4.56
C PRO A 140 4.75 -5.21 3.44
N TRP A 141 4.52 -3.91 3.31
CA TRP A 141 5.19 -3.08 2.32
C TRP A 141 6.64 -2.78 2.71
N GLY A 142 6.95 -2.55 4.00
CA GLY A 142 8.30 -2.20 4.46
C GLY A 142 8.87 -0.97 3.72
N ILE A 143 10.16 -1.00 3.37
CA ILE A 143 10.81 0.10 2.65
C ILE A 143 10.60 0.09 1.12
N GLY A 144 9.73 -0.80 0.60
CA GLY A 144 9.62 -1.04 -0.84
C GLY A 144 10.52 -2.18 -1.32
N GLY A 145 11.03 -2.10 -2.56
CA GLY A 145 11.88 -3.13 -3.15
C GLY A 145 12.62 -2.65 -4.39
N GLU A 146 13.43 -3.52 -4.97
CA GLU A 146 14.37 -3.18 -6.05
C GLU A 146 13.84 -3.41 -7.46
N SER A 147 12.59 -3.87 -7.61
CA SER A 147 12.04 -4.19 -8.93
C SER A 147 10.52 -4.13 -8.96
N ARG A 148 9.98 -4.11 -10.18
CA ARG A 148 8.57 -4.35 -10.44
C ARG A 148 8.26 -5.84 -10.23
N VAL A 149 7.32 -6.16 -9.35
CA VAL A 149 7.00 -7.55 -8.96
C VAL A 149 5.51 -7.78 -8.85
N ILE A 150 5.09 -9.05 -8.96
CA ILE A 150 3.76 -9.48 -8.53
C ILE A 150 3.75 -9.48 -7.00
N TRP A 151 2.99 -8.57 -6.40
CA TRP A 151 2.88 -8.41 -4.96
C TRP A 151 1.47 -8.78 -4.48
N ASN A 152 1.39 -9.70 -3.52
CA ASN A 152 0.14 -10.22 -2.97
C ASN A 152 -0.05 -9.83 -1.49
N GLY A 153 0.64 -8.79 -1.02
CA GLY A 153 0.50 -8.33 0.36
C GLY A 153 1.23 -9.17 1.40
N SER A 154 2.00 -10.19 0.98
CA SER A 154 2.96 -10.85 1.86
C SER A 154 4.18 -9.95 2.09
N GLY A 155 4.65 -9.91 3.33
CA GLY A 155 5.89 -9.20 3.68
C GLY A 155 7.10 -10.09 3.42
N VAL A 156 8.28 -9.48 3.28
CA VAL A 156 9.56 -10.19 3.44
C VAL A 156 9.71 -10.44 4.94
N SER A 157 9.50 -11.68 5.40
CA SER A 157 9.54 -12.02 6.82
C SER A 157 10.97 -11.93 7.37
N GLU A 158 11.18 -11.10 8.40
CA GLU A 158 12.06 -11.52 9.50
C GLU A 158 11.18 -12.15 10.59
N PRO A 159 11.49 -13.37 11.06
CA PRO A 159 10.75 -13.99 12.15
C PRO A 159 11.12 -13.31 13.46
N MET A 160 10.19 -12.54 14.05
CA MET A 160 10.37 -12.02 15.40
C MET A 160 9.93 -13.07 16.45
N PRO A 161 10.63 -13.15 17.59
CA PRO A 161 10.37 -14.15 18.60
C PRO A 161 9.03 -13.88 19.31
N ASN A 162 8.30 -14.96 19.59
CA ASN A 162 7.07 -14.94 20.37
C ASN A 162 7.31 -14.29 21.75
N VAL A 163 6.73 -13.11 21.99
CA VAL A 163 6.61 -12.56 23.33
C VAL A 163 5.28 -13.03 23.92
N GLU A 164 5.36 -13.90 24.92
CA GLU A 164 4.22 -14.31 25.75
C GLU A 164 3.68 -13.10 26.53
N GLY A 165 2.56 -12.55 26.06
CA GLY A 165 1.80 -11.54 26.77
C GLY A 165 0.73 -12.17 27.68
N THR A 166 0.62 -11.64 28.90
CA THR A 166 -0.35 -12.07 29.92
C THR A 166 -1.79 -11.72 29.52
N ASP A 167 -2.57 -12.74 29.16
CA ASP A 167 -3.98 -12.61 28.75
C ASP A 167 -4.90 -12.16 29.90
N LYS A 168 -5.74 -11.14 29.66
CA LYS A 168 -6.80 -10.70 30.59
C LYS A 168 -8.14 -11.37 30.25
N GLY A 169 -8.99 -11.56 31.26
CA GLY A 169 -10.25 -12.33 31.16
C GLY A 169 -11.25 -11.88 30.08
N SER A 170 -11.21 -10.61 29.64
CA SER A 170 -12.00 -10.09 28.51
C SER A 170 -11.60 -10.70 27.16
N ASP A 171 -10.37 -11.21 27.04
CA ASP A 171 -9.77 -11.63 25.78
C ASP A 171 -10.31 -12.99 25.33
N LYS A 172 -10.68 -13.85 26.29
CA LYS A 172 -11.26 -15.16 26.02
C LYS A 172 -12.63 -15.07 25.34
N ILE A 173 -13.45 -14.09 25.72
CA ILE A 173 -14.80 -13.90 25.15
C ILE A 173 -14.70 -13.43 23.69
N TRP A 174 -13.79 -12.51 23.39
CA TRP A 174 -13.57 -12.01 22.03
C TRP A 174 -12.89 -13.05 21.12
N LYS A 175 -11.92 -13.80 21.63
CA LYS A 175 -11.27 -14.90 20.89
C LYS A 175 -12.26 -16.00 20.49
N MET A 176 -13.33 -16.19 21.28
CA MET A 176 -14.39 -17.18 21.02
C MET A 176 -15.42 -16.68 19.99
N LEU A 177 -15.65 -15.35 19.90
CA LEU A 177 -16.64 -14.73 19.00
C LEU A 177 -16.05 -14.30 17.63
N SER A 178 -14.73 -14.20 17.54
CA SER A 178 -14.02 -13.73 16.35
C SER A 178 -12.94 -14.73 15.98
N LYS A 179 -13.28 -15.72 15.15
CA LYS A 179 -12.28 -16.61 14.56
C LYS A 179 -11.48 -15.81 13.52
N PRO A 180 -10.17 -15.60 13.71
CA PRO A 180 -9.32 -15.12 12.62
C PRO A 180 -9.40 -16.13 11.47
N LEU A 181 -9.44 -15.64 10.25
CA LEU A 181 -9.43 -16.48 9.05
C LEU A 181 -8.11 -16.25 8.32
N ASP A 182 -7.43 -17.33 7.94
CA ASP A 182 -6.19 -17.25 7.20
C ASP A 182 -6.45 -16.55 5.84
N GLY A 183 -5.84 -15.38 5.67
CA GLY A 183 -6.06 -14.48 4.53
C GLY A 183 -5.32 -14.87 3.25
N THR A 184 -4.58 -15.99 3.26
CA THR A 184 -3.67 -16.39 2.18
C THR A 184 -4.38 -16.67 0.84
N GLY A 185 -5.70 -16.92 0.87
CA GLY A 185 -6.48 -17.25 -0.33
C GLY A 185 -7.26 -16.09 -0.97
N ALA A 186 -7.27 -14.88 -0.39
CA ALA A 186 -8.19 -13.80 -0.80
C ALA A 186 -7.51 -12.55 -1.38
N ILE A 187 -6.18 -12.53 -1.51
CA ILE A 187 -5.45 -11.44 -2.15
C ILE A 187 -4.92 -11.93 -3.50
N LYS A 188 -5.48 -11.40 -4.59
CA LYS A 188 -4.92 -11.59 -5.93
C LYS A 188 -3.63 -10.77 -6.03
N GLY A 189 -2.52 -11.41 -6.39
CA GLY A 189 -1.27 -10.70 -6.63
C GLY A 189 -1.39 -9.72 -7.79
N GLU A 190 -0.85 -8.53 -7.61
CA GLU A 190 -0.88 -7.43 -8.58
C GLU A 190 0.54 -7.02 -8.96
N ILE A 191 0.77 -6.66 -10.23
CA ILE A 191 2.09 -6.20 -10.67
C ILE A 191 2.27 -4.75 -10.22
N LEU A 192 3.14 -4.54 -9.22
CA LEU A 192 3.41 -3.23 -8.64
C LEU A 192 4.87 -2.81 -8.80
N GLU A 193 5.07 -1.51 -8.95
CA GLU A 193 6.37 -0.86 -8.89
C GLU A 193 6.79 -0.66 -7.43
N ARG A 194 7.64 -1.57 -6.93
CA ARG A 194 8.12 -1.52 -5.54
C ARG A 194 9.25 -0.52 -5.33
N ARG A 195 9.84 0.03 -6.41
CA ARG A 195 10.87 1.07 -6.36
C ARG A 195 10.32 2.48 -6.13
N ASN A 196 9.02 2.64 -5.86
CA ASN A 196 8.39 3.94 -5.67
C ASN A 196 8.90 4.61 -4.38
N PRO A 197 9.73 5.67 -4.45
CA PRO A 197 10.32 6.28 -3.26
C PRO A 197 9.28 7.07 -2.45
N LEU A 198 8.11 7.41 -3.02
CA LEU A 198 7.05 8.11 -2.31
C LEU A 198 6.19 7.17 -1.45
N ALA A 199 6.36 5.85 -1.56
CA ALA A 199 5.56 4.85 -0.84
C ALA A 199 6.07 4.60 0.60
N LEU A 200 6.33 5.68 1.34
CA LEU A 200 6.99 5.65 2.66
C LEU A 200 6.21 6.37 3.77
N ALA A 201 4.96 6.79 3.53
CA ALA A 201 4.18 7.57 4.51
C ALA A 201 4.02 6.90 5.89
N HIS A 202 4.09 5.57 5.95
CA HIS A 202 3.98 4.81 7.19
C HIS A 202 5.19 4.96 8.13
N TYR A 203 6.29 5.56 7.66
CA TYR A 203 7.44 5.96 8.48
C TYR A 203 7.34 7.41 9.01
N ALA A 204 6.31 8.17 8.65
CA ALA A 204 6.12 9.51 9.19
C ALA A 204 5.70 9.43 10.66
N ASN A 205 6.54 9.94 11.55
CA ASN A 205 6.34 9.81 12.98
C ASN A 205 5.36 10.86 13.54
N HIS A 206 4.84 10.58 14.72
CA HIS A 206 4.15 11.60 15.49
C HIS A 206 5.15 12.63 16.04
N PRO A 207 4.90 13.95 15.93
CA PRO A 207 5.79 14.94 16.51
C PRO A 207 5.96 14.73 18.02
N ALA A 208 7.14 15.07 18.54
CA ALA A 208 7.33 15.17 19.98
C ALA A 208 6.56 16.37 20.56
N ARG A 209 6.58 16.51 21.89
CA ARG A 209 6.11 17.73 22.55
C ARG A 209 6.79 18.95 21.93
N ASP A 210 6.02 19.99 21.68
CA ASP A 210 6.45 21.28 21.10
C ASP A 210 6.94 21.22 19.63
N MET A 211 6.83 20.07 18.97
CA MET A 211 7.05 19.94 17.53
C MET A 211 5.73 20.04 16.76
N ILE A 212 5.76 20.62 15.56
CA ILE A 212 4.56 20.88 14.75
C ILE A 212 4.50 19.85 13.61
N PRO A 213 3.36 19.18 13.39
CA PRO A 213 3.19 18.33 12.22
C PRO A 213 3.25 19.17 10.94
N ASN A 214 4.03 18.70 9.98
CA ASN A 214 4.26 19.38 8.69
C ASN A 214 3.58 18.65 7.51
N VAL A 215 2.90 17.53 7.79
CA VAL A 215 2.08 16.78 6.83
C VAL A 215 0.74 16.37 7.44
N MET A 216 -0.28 16.23 6.58
CA MET A 216 -1.61 15.74 6.95
C MET A 216 -2.06 14.60 6.04
N VAL A 217 -2.89 13.71 6.58
CA VAL A 217 -3.48 12.61 5.82
C VAL A 217 -4.66 13.12 4.99
N CYS A 218 -4.64 12.85 3.69
CA CYS A 218 -5.74 13.08 2.77
C CYS A 218 -6.21 11.75 2.16
N PRO A 219 -7.48 11.34 2.32
CA PRO A 219 -8.03 10.20 1.59
C PRO A 219 -8.06 10.48 0.09
N TYR A 220 -7.53 9.52 -0.68
CA TYR A 220 -7.58 9.56 -2.12
C TYR A 220 -8.09 8.22 -2.66
N ASP A 221 -9.04 8.29 -3.58
CA ASP A 221 -9.72 7.14 -4.17
C ASP A 221 -9.30 7.07 -5.63
N PHE A 222 -8.48 6.08 -5.98
CA PHE A 222 -8.01 5.90 -7.35
C PHE A 222 -9.08 5.23 -8.20
N PRO A 223 -9.62 5.91 -9.23
CA PRO A 223 -10.43 5.23 -10.24
C PRO A 223 -9.50 4.36 -11.08
N LEU A 224 -9.70 3.04 -11.06
CA LEU A 224 -8.91 2.10 -11.86
C LEU A 224 -9.41 2.01 -13.30
N THR A 225 -9.65 3.18 -13.93
CA THR A 225 -9.98 3.28 -15.36
C THR A 225 -8.78 3.00 -16.24
N GLU A 226 -7.61 3.44 -15.80
CA GLU A 226 -6.35 3.36 -16.54
C GLU A 226 -5.51 2.20 -16.01
N LYS A 227 -5.30 1.20 -16.87
CA LYS A 227 -4.51 0.00 -16.51
C LYS A 227 -3.06 0.35 -16.21
N ASP A 228 -2.52 1.37 -16.88
CA ASP A 228 -1.10 1.71 -16.80
C ASP A 228 -0.74 2.40 -15.47
N MET A 229 -1.68 3.16 -14.88
CA MET A 229 -1.49 3.76 -13.56
C MET A 229 -1.47 2.74 -12.42
N ARG A 230 -2.16 1.61 -12.58
CA ARG A 230 -2.36 0.60 -11.53
C ARG A 230 -1.04 0.15 -10.90
N THR A 231 -0.01 -0.02 -11.72
CA THR A 231 1.31 -0.48 -11.28
C THR A 231 2.02 0.50 -10.35
N TYR A 232 1.69 1.79 -10.39
CA TYR A 232 2.33 2.81 -9.54
C TYR A 232 1.59 3.08 -8.23
N ILE A 233 0.35 2.59 -8.10
CA ILE A 233 -0.44 2.73 -6.87
C ILE A 233 0.03 1.67 -5.86
N PRO A 234 0.65 2.06 -4.73
CA PRO A 234 1.31 1.11 -3.83
C PRO A 234 0.33 0.43 -2.87
N ASN A 235 -0.90 0.21 -3.33
CA ASN A 235 -1.97 -0.42 -2.57
C ASN A 235 -2.53 -1.63 -3.32
N ILE A 236 -3.01 -2.61 -2.56
CA ILE A 236 -3.82 -3.72 -3.06
C ILE A 236 -5.05 -3.86 -2.16
N SER A 237 -6.19 -4.20 -2.73
CA SER A 237 -7.39 -4.49 -1.93
C SER A 237 -7.39 -5.95 -1.49
N PHE A 238 -7.79 -6.18 -0.24
CA PHE A 238 -8.11 -7.51 0.24
C PHE A 238 -9.52 -7.91 -0.25
N GLY A 239 -9.63 -9.08 -0.89
CA GLY A 239 -10.86 -9.57 -1.52
C GLY A 239 -11.10 -8.99 -2.92
N ASP A 240 -12.14 -9.47 -3.59
CA ASP A 240 -12.42 -9.22 -5.02
C ASP A 240 -13.00 -7.84 -5.34
N GLY A 241 -12.82 -6.84 -4.46
CA GLY A 241 -13.31 -5.48 -4.68
C GLY A 241 -14.84 -5.33 -4.65
N GLU A 242 -15.60 -6.37 -4.34
CA GLU A 242 -17.04 -6.24 -4.07
C GLU A 242 -17.25 -5.41 -2.80
N GLU A 243 -17.73 -4.18 -2.99
CA GLU A 243 -18.12 -3.29 -1.88
C GLU A 243 -19.36 -3.84 -1.18
N VAL A 244 -19.15 -4.73 -0.21
CA VAL A 244 -20.18 -5.07 0.77
C VAL A 244 -20.41 -3.83 1.63
N LYS A 245 -21.53 -3.13 1.41
CA LYS A 245 -21.89 -1.94 2.19
C LYS A 245 -22.06 -2.32 3.66
N MET A 246 -21.09 -1.92 4.47
CA MET A 246 -21.12 -2.05 5.93
C MET A 246 -21.65 -0.76 6.55
N ARG A 247 -22.50 -0.86 7.57
CA ARG A 247 -22.94 0.27 8.40
C ARG A 247 -22.34 0.17 9.79
N ARG A 248 -21.82 1.29 10.29
CA ARG A 248 -21.30 1.41 11.65
C ARG A 248 -22.43 1.71 12.63
N PHE A 249 -22.54 0.93 13.68
CA PHE A 249 -23.36 1.23 14.87
C PHE A 249 -22.45 1.13 16.10
N GLY A 250 -22.08 2.28 16.68
CA GLY A 250 -21.08 2.35 17.75
C GLY A 250 -19.69 1.90 17.27
N SER A 251 -19.09 0.92 17.96
CA SER A 251 -17.82 0.30 17.59
C SER A 251 -17.96 -0.88 16.61
N PHE A 252 -19.19 -1.25 16.24
CA PHE A 252 -19.47 -2.47 15.47
C PHE A 252 -19.87 -2.16 14.03
N TRP A 253 -19.46 -3.03 13.10
CA TRP A 253 -19.81 -2.99 11.69
C TRP A 253 -20.78 -4.11 11.33
N PHE A 254 -21.89 -3.76 10.69
CA PHE A 254 -22.95 -4.68 10.29
C PHE A 254 -23.18 -4.61 8.78
N LYS A 255 -23.44 -5.78 8.16
CA LYS A 255 -23.78 -5.85 6.74
C LYS A 255 -25.11 -5.13 6.50
N SER A 256 -25.14 -4.18 5.58
CA SER A 256 -26.38 -3.58 5.12
C SER A 256 -26.98 -4.44 4.01
N TRP A 257 -28.20 -4.94 4.19
CA TRP A 257 -28.90 -5.80 3.22
C TRP A 257 -29.40 -5.04 1.96
N LYS A 258 -28.88 -3.85 1.63
CA LYS A 258 -29.27 -3.20 0.38
C LYS A 258 -28.51 -3.85 -0.79
N SER A 259 -29.21 -4.70 -1.54
CA SER A 259 -28.87 -5.06 -2.92
C SER A 259 -28.82 -3.77 -3.74
N GLY A 260 -27.61 -3.29 -4.03
CA GLY A 260 -27.40 -2.25 -5.03
C GLY A 260 -27.33 -2.92 -6.39
N SER A 261 -28.09 -2.42 -7.37
CA SER A 261 -27.92 -2.80 -8.77
C SER A 261 -26.46 -2.59 -9.17
N ALA A 262 -25.86 -3.60 -9.81
CA ALA A 262 -24.57 -3.48 -10.48
C ALA A 262 -24.69 -2.47 -11.63
N GLY A 263 -24.59 -1.19 -11.31
CA GLY A 263 -24.24 -0.17 -12.28
C GLY A 263 -22.80 -0.42 -12.73
N SER A 264 -22.45 0.09 -13.91
CA SER A 264 -21.11 0.09 -14.49
C SER A 264 -20.13 0.92 -13.65
N ASN A 265 -19.87 0.49 -12.42
CA ASN A 265 -19.00 1.19 -11.50
C ASN A 265 -17.57 0.86 -11.85
N ILE A 266 -16.82 1.88 -12.24
CA ILE A 266 -15.37 1.84 -12.33
C ILE A 266 -14.84 1.34 -10.97
N PRO A 267 -13.97 0.31 -10.93
CA PRO A 267 -13.40 -0.14 -9.68
C PRO A 267 -12.57 0.97 -9.02
N ILE A 268 -12.80 1.22 -7.74
CA ILE A 268 -12.11 2.25 -6.96
C ILE A 268 -11.15 1.58 -5.97
N LEU A 269 -9.88 1.98 -6.00
CA LEU A 269 -8.89 1.56 -5.01
C LEU A 269 -8.69 2.67 -3.97
N LYS A 270 -9.13 2.39 -2.74
CA LYS A 270 -9.01 3.29 -1.60
C LYS A 270 -7.57 3.41 -1.14
N SER A 271 -7.06 4.64 -1.03
CA SER A 271 -5.71 4.95 -0.55
C SER A 271 -5.71 6.14 0.43
N LEU A 272 -4.53 6.46 0.95
CA LEU A 272 -4.24 7.66 1.73
C LEU A 272 -2.92 8.24 1.24
N VAL A 273 -2.87 9.57 1.14
CA VAL A 273 -1.66 10.31 0.84
C VAL A 273 -1.34 11.29 1.97
N LEU A 274 -0.07 11.65 2.10
CA LEU A 274 0.37 12.76 2.94
C LEU A 274 0.48 14.01 2.08
N VAL A 275 -0.09 15.10 2.58
CA VAL A 275 -0.06 16.42 1.95
C VAL A 275 0.68 17.38 2.85
N ALA A 276 1.59 18.18 2.28
CA ALA A 276 2.34 19.19 3.01
C ALA A 276 1.40 20.28 3.56
N THR A 277 1.52 20.60 4.86
CA THR A 277 0.72 21.65 5.51
C THR A 277 1.39 23.02 5.48
N ARG A 278 2.68 23.06 5.13
CA ARG A 278 3.50 24.24 4.86
C ARG A 278 4.58 23.87 3.82
N SER A 279 5.35 24.84 3.34
CA SER A 279 6.54 24.53 2.55
C SER A 279 7.53 23.69 3.36
N LEU A 280 8.15 22.70 2.71
CA LEU A 280 9.09 21.74 3.28
C LEU A 280 10.46 21.85 2.60
N CYS A 281 11.53 21.65 3.35
CA CYS A 281 12.90 21.65 2.83
C CYS A 281 13.79 20.77 3.70
N ASP A 282 14.34 19.70 3.13
CA ASP A 282 15.38 18.85 3.73
C ASP A 282 15.14 18.48 5.21
N GLU A 283 13.95 17.99 5.55
CA GLU A 283 13.50 17.81 6.94
C GLU A 283 12.71 16.51 7.18
N GLU A 284 12.58 16.10 8.45
CA GLU A 284 11.73 14.95 8.82
C GLU A 284 10.23 15.29 8.68
N LEU A 285 9.43 14.32 8.22
CA LEU A 285 7.99 14.46 8.12
C LEU A 285 7.30 14.00 9.41
N TYR A 286 6.48 14.89 9.97
CA TYR A 286 5.72 14.68 11.19
C TYR A 286 4.22 14.64 10.91
N LEU A 287 3.60 13.50 11.24
CA LEU A 287 2.18 13.25 11.07
C LEU A 287 1.46 13.25 12.43
N ASN A 288 0.41 14.05 12.57
CA ASN A 288 -0.47 13.93 13.73
C ASN A 288 -1.27 12.61 13.68
N TYR A 289 -0.93 11.64 14.54
CA TYR A 289 -1.57 10.32 14.62
C TYR A 289 -2.99 10.38 15.18
N ARG A 290 -3.34 11.42 15.95
CA ARG A 290 -4.66 11.58 16.58
C ARG A 290 -5.11 10.31 17.33
N LEU A 291 -4.25 9.77 18.19
CA LEU A 291 -4.52 8.53 18.92
C LEU A 291 -5.82 8.65 19.74
N SER A 292 -6.59 7.56 19.78
CA SER A 292 -7.87 7.50 20.47
C SER A 292 -7.75 7.78 21.97
N ASN A 293 -8.72 8.49 22.51
CA ASN A 293 -8.78 8.85 23.94
C ASN A 293 -9.35 7.71 24.81
N SER A 294 -9.77 6.59 24.22
CA SER A 294 -10.45 5.49 24.91
C SER A 294 -9.54 4.63 25.79
N LYS A 295 -8.22 4.74 25.64
CA LYS A 295 -7.21 4.06 26.47
C LYS A 295 -6.24 5.11 27.02
N GLN A 296 -5.50 4.75 28.07
CA GLN A 296 -4.38 5.55 28.54
C GLN A 296 -3.40 5.78 27.38
N ARG A 297 -3.16 7.05 27.04
CA ARG A 297 -2.24 7.43 25.97
C ARG A 297 -0.82 7.02 26.35
N PRO A 298 -0.01 6.52 25.40
CA PRO A 298 1.40 6.23 25.66
C PRO A 298 2.15 7.47 26.14
N SER A 299 3.19 7.29 26.96
CA SER A 299 3.98 8.40 27.50
C SER A 299 4.69 9.24 26.44
N TRP A 300 4.95 8.65 25.26
CA TRP A 300 5.57 9.35 24.13
C TRP A 300 4.58 10.19 23.33
N TYR A 301 3.28 9.97 23.46
CA TYR A 301 2.26 10.66 22.68
C TYR A 301 1.87 11.98 23.36
N THR A 302 2.00 13.09 22.64
CA THR A 302 1.52 14.40 23.07
C THR A 302 0.50 14.90 22.06
N PRO A 303 -0.77 15.13 22.44
CA PRO A 303 -1.78 15.65 21.51
C PRO A 303 -1.32 16.97 20.91
N VAL A 304 -1.43 17.09 19.58
CA VAL A 304 -1.14 18.36 18.88
C VAL A 304 -2.27 19.36 19.09
N ASP A 305 -3.52 18.89 19.04
CA ASP A 305 -4.73 19.68 19.25
C ASP A 305 -5.74 18.82 20.03
N GLU A 306 -5.93 19.13 21.32
CA GLU A 306 -6.81 18.36 22.20
C GLU A 306 -8.28 18.49 21.83
N GLU A 307 -8.71 19.67 21.37
CA GLU A 307 -10.07 19.94 20.92
C GLU A 307 -10.40 19.13 19.67
N GLU A 308 -9.49 19.07 18.70
CA GLU A 308 -9.65 18.29 17.48
C GLU A 308 -9.64 16.79 17.75
N ASP A 309 -8.74 16.31 18.61
CA ASP A 309 -8.72 14.91 19.05
C ASP A 309 -10.05 14.55 19.74
N ARG A 310 -10.57 15.42 20.61
CA ARG A 310 -11.86 15.22 21.28
C ARG A 310 -13.01 15.15 20.28
N ARG A 311 -13.05 16.02 19.28
CA ARG A 311 -14.07 15.98 18.20
C ARG A 311 -14.00 14.72 17.34
N ARG A 312 -12.81 14.17 17.12
CA ARG A 312 -12.62 12.94 16.34
C ARG A 312 -13.14 11.70 17.08
N TRP A 313 -13.06 11.71 18.41
CA TRP A 313 -13.33 10.54 19.25
C TRP A 313 -14.58 10.64 20.12
N SER A 314 -15.28 11.78 20.11
CA SER A 314 -16.64 11.96 20.67
C SER A 314 -17.68 11.25 19.81
#